data_AF-A0A7V8AVZ3-F1
#
_entry.id   AF-A0A7V8AVZ3-F1
#
_cell.length_a   1.000
_cell.length_b   1.000
_cell.length_c   1.000
_cell.angle_alpha   90.00
_cell.angle_beta   90.00
_cell.angle_gamma   90.00
#
_symmetry.space_group_name_H-M   'P 1'
#
loop_
_entity.id
_entity.type
_entity.pdbx_description
1 polymer ?
#
loop_
_entity_poly.entity_id
_entity_poly.type
_entity_poly.pdbx_seq_one_letter_code
_entity_poly.pdbx_strand_id
1 'polypeptide(L)' 'MRAVIESVIFSNESSYDIYKHTGVNQGMISDLKDGYRSIDYICYVDAEKLYNYGKVLLSAS' A
#
# COMPACT_ATOMS: atom_id res chain seq x y z
N MET A 1 -8.02 4.60 -7.91
CA MET A 1 -7.47 3.52 -7.06
C MET A 1 -5.95 3.53 -7.08
N ARG A 2 -5.29 3.36 -8.23
CA ARG A 2 -3.82 3.31 -8.34
C ARG A 2 -3.09 4.46 -7.62
N ALA A 3 -3.39 5.71 -7.93
CA ALA A 3 -2.70 6.86 -7.33
C ALA A 3 -2.79 6.90 -5.79
N VAL A 4 -3.90 6.42 -5.22
CA VAL A 4 -4.09 6.33 -3.76
C VAL A 4 -3.26 5.19 -3.16
N ILE A 5 -3.10 4.08 -3.89
CA ILE A 5 -2.20 3.00 -3.47
C ILE A 5 -0.74 3.48 -3.57
N GLU A 6 -0.37 4.19 -4.64
CA GLU A 6 0.96 4.79 -4.80
C GLU A 6 1.28 5.76 -3.66
N SER A 7 0.32 6.59 -3.23
CA SER A 7 0.51 7.49 -2.09
C SER A 7 0.72 6.78 -0.76
N VAL A 8 0.25 5.52 -0.62
CA VAL A 8 0.54 4.68 0.54
C VAL A 8 1.92 4.04 0.41
N ILE A 9 2.17 3.34 -0.69
CA ILE A 9 3.40 2.58 -0.92
C ILE A 9 4.63 3.48 -0.89
N PHE A 10 4.58 4.62 -1.57
CA PHE A 10 5.71 5.56 -1.68
C PHE A 10 5.66 6.68 -0.64
N SER A 11 4.89 6.51 0.44
CA SER A 11 4.93 7.38 1.62
C SER A 11 6.17 7.11 2.48
N ASN A 12 6.35 7.97 3.50
CA ASN A 12 7.35 7.77 4.56
C ASN A 12 6.97 6.67 5.57
N GLU A 13 5.78 6.06 5.47
CA GLU A 13 5.42 4.93 6.33
C GLU A 13 6.29 3.71 6.03
N SER A 14 6.69 3.00 7.08
CA SER A 14 7.45 1.76 6.92
C SER A 14 6.55 0.65 6.35
N SER A 15 7.14 -0.35 5.67
CA SER A 15 6.38 -1.53 5.23
C SER A 15 5.69 -2.24 6.40
N TYR A 16 6.27 -2.18 7.60
CA TYR A 16 5.69 -2.76 8.80
C TYR A 16 4.45 -2.01 9.27
N ASP A 17 4.46 -0.68 9.25
CA ASP A 17 3.29 0.14 9.65
C ASP A 17 2.13 -0.08 8.67
N ILE A 18 2.42 -0.07 7.36
CA ILE A 18 1.42 -0.37 6.33
C ILE A 18 0.84 -1.77 6.55
N TYR A 19 1.66 -2.78 6.85
CA TYR A 19 1.19 -4.11 7.22
C TYR A 19 0.29 -4.10 8.46
N LYS A 20 0.67 -3.37 9.52
CA LYS A 20 -0.12 -3.28 10.77
C LYS A 20 -1.51 -2.68 10.54
N HIS A 21 -1.64 -1.73 9.61
CA HIS A 21 -2.91 -1.09 9.29
C HIS A 21 -3.75 -1.84 8.27
N THR A 22 -3.13 -2.50 7.30
CA THR A 22 -3.84 -3.09 6.14
C THR A 22 -3.96 -4.61 6.21
N GLY A 23 -3.08 -5.28 6.96
CA GLY A 23 -2.91 -6.74 6.93
C GLY A 23 -2.34 -7.27 5.62
N VAL A 24 -1.83 -6.41 4.74
CA VAL A 24 -1.16 -6.80 3.50
C VAL A 24 0.27 -7.24 3.79
N ASN A 25 0.73 -8.31 3.15
CA ASN A 25 2.04 -8.91 3.44
C ASN A 25 3.19 -7.88 3.37
N GLN A 26 3.95 -7.77 4.47
CA GLN A 26 5.05 -6.81 4.59
C GLN A 26 6.12 -6.99 3.50
N GLY A 27 6.47 -8.23 3.15
CA GLY A 27 7.44 -8.52 2.10
C GLY A 27 6.97 -8.02 0.73
N MET A 28 5.69 -8.25 0.41
CA MET A 28 5.10 -7.69 -0.81
C MET A 28 5.11 -6.16 -0.83
N ILE A 29 4.83 -5.50 0.30
CA ILE A 29 4.91 -4.04 0.41
C ILE A 29 6.35 -3.56 0.16
N SER A 30 7.35 -4.24 0.72
CA SER A 30 8.77 -3.94 0.46
C SER A 30 9.13 -4.14 -1.01
N ASP A 31 8.70 -5.24 -1.65
CA ASP A 31 8.94 -5.48 -3.08
C ASP A 31 8.36 -4.36 -3.97
N LEU A 32 7.20 -3.80 -3.60
CA LEU A 32 6.59 -2.68 -4.30
C LEU A 32 7.38 -1.38 -4.10
N LYS A 33 7.82 -1.09 -2.87
CA LYS A 33 8.65 0.09 -2.55
C LYS A 33 9.98 0.07 -3.31
N ASP A 34 10.61 -1.10 -3.36
CA ASP A 34 11.93 -1.30 -3.97
C ASP A 34 11.84 -1.45 -5.50
N GLY A 35 10.63 -1.52 -6.06
CA GLY A 35 10.39 -1.66 -7.50
C GLY A 35 10.62 -3.06 -8.07
N TYR A 36 10.84 -4.08 -7.21
CA TYR A 36 10.92 -5.49 -7.62
C TYR A 36 9.57 -6.02 -8.11
N ARG A 37 8.46 -5.38 -7.73
CA ARG A 37 7.09 -5.72 -8.17
C ARG A 37 6.34 -4.46 -8.60
N SER A 38 5.49 -4.57 -9.63
CA SER A 38 4.52 -3.51 -9.97
C SER A 38 3.22 -3.68 -9.20
N ILE A 39 2.58 -2.55 -8.87
CA ILE A 39 1.20 -2.47 -8.36
C ILE A 39 0.22 -3.16 -9.33
N ASP A 40 0.54 -3.26 -10.62
CA ASP A 40 -0.31 -3.97 -11.60
C ASP A 40 -0.42 -5.48 -11.35
N TYR A 41 0.46 -6.06 -10.54
CA TYR A 41 0.54 -7.49 -10.28
C TYR A 41 0.17 -7.88 -8.83
N ILE A 42 -0.49 -6.99 -8.08
CA ILE A 42 -1.04 -7.37 -6.76
C ILE A 42 -2.44 -7.97 -6.90
N CYS A 43 -2.81 -8.85 -5.97
CA CYS A 43 -4.16 -9.39 -5.97
C CYS A 43 -5.20 -8.31 -5.63
N TYR A 44 -6.41 -8.45 -6.15
CA TYR A 44 -7.48 -7.46 -5.96
C TYR A 44 -7.77 -7.17 -4.48
N VAL A 45 -7.75 -8.20 -3.62
CA VAL A 45 -8.00 -8.06 -2.18
C VAL A 45 -6.95 -7.17 -1.50
N ASP A 46 -5.68 -7.32 -1.86
CA ASP A 46 -4.61 -6.48 -1.31
C ASP A 46 -4.67 -5.05 -1.88
N ALA A 47 -5.07 -4.89 -3.15
CA ALA A 47 -5.31 -3.59 -3.74
C ALA A 47 -6.43 -2.83 -3.01
N GLU A 48 -7.54 -3.49 -2.68
CA GLU A 48 -8.64 -2.88 -1.92
C GLU A 48 -8.21 -2.46 -0.52
N LYS A 49 -7.46 -3.31 0.19
CA LYS A 49 -6.94 -2.99 1.54
C LYS A 49 -6.05 -1.75 1.51
N LEU A 50 -5.10 -1.68 0.58
CA LEU A 50 -4.22 -0.53 0.41
C LEU A 50 -5.00 0.72 0.01
N TYR A 51 -5.96 0.60 -0.91
CA TYR A 51 -6.80 1.70 -1.35
C TYR A 51 -7.64 2.28 -0.21
N ASN A 52 -8.28 1.43 0.59
CA ASN A 52 -9.10 1.85 1.71
C ASN A 52 -8.27 2.56 2.79
N TYR A 53 -7.08 2.06 3.07
CA TYR A 53 -6.16 2.73 3.99
C TYR A 53 -5.71 4.11 3.47
N GLY A 54 -5.33 4.21 2.20
CA GLY A 54 -4.95 5.48 1.59
C GLY A 54 -6.07 6.52 1.58
N LYS A 55 -7.33 6.10 1.44
CA LYS A 55 -8.49 7.01 1.57
C LYS A 55 -8.61 7.61 2.97
N VAL A 56 -8.34 6.83 4.02
CA VAL A 56 -8.38 7.33 5.41
C VAL A 56 -7.32 8.40 5.61
N LEU A 57 -6.09 8.15 5.17
CA LEU A 57 -4.98 9.11 5.27
C LEU A 57 -5.29 10.43 4.55
N LEU A 58 -5.79 10.36 3.32
CA LEU A 58 -6.15 11.55 2.52
C LEU A 58 -7.34 12.34 3.07
N SER A 59 -8.19 11.71 3.89
CA SER A 59 -9.31 12.40 4.55
C SER A 59 -8.92 13.04 5.89
N ALA A 60 -7.75 12.70 6.42
CA ALA A 60 -7.22 13.22 7.68
C ALA A 60 -6.19 14.36 7.49
N SER A 61 -5.79 14.62 6.24
CA SER A 61 -4.86 15.67 5.80
C SER A 61 -5.59 16.84 5.15
#